data_AF-A0A9X7CJW8-F1
#
_entry.id   AF-A0A9X7CJW8-F1
#
_cell.length_a   1.000
_cell.length_b   1.000
_cell.length_c   1.000
_cell.angle_alpha   90.00
_cell.angle_beta   90.00
_cell.angle_gamma   90.00
#
_symmetry.space_group_name_H-M   'P 1'
#
loop_
_entity.id
_entity.type
_entity.pdbx_description
1 polymer ?
#
loop_
_entity_poly.entity_id
_entity_poly.type
_entity_poly.pdbx_seq_one_letter_code
_entity_poly.pdbx_strand_id
1 'polypeptide(L)' 'MPLYEQISDELLAGFYVEIKKNIQKGILSKAMYHEVALIREVAEKRNLSERDLAKLYEEQMKL' A
#
# COMPACT_ATOMS: atom_id res chain seq x y z
N MET A 1 -6.18 -4.58 -16.84
CA MET A 1 -4.99 -4.31 -16.00
C MET A 1 -5.36 -4.53 -14.54
N PRO A 2 -4.44 -4.97 -13.68
CA PRO A 2 -4.67 -5.05 -12.23
C PRO A 2 -5.00 -3.66 -11.67
N LEU A 3 -5.85 -3.58 -10.63
CA LEU A 3 -6.29 -2.32 -10.01
C LEU A 3 -5.11 -1.44 -9.60
N TYR A 4 -4.11 -2.02 -8.92
CA TYR A 4 -2.97 -1.29 -8.37
C TYR A 4 -2.12 -0.59 -9.42
N GLU A 5 -2.04 -1.11 -10.64
CA GLU A 5 -1.27 -0.48 -11.73
C GLU A 5 -1.93 0.81 -12.24
N GLN A 6 -3.23 0.99 -12.01
CA GLN A 6 -4.03 2.10 -12.56
C GLN A 6 -4.28 3.24 -11.57
N ILE A 7 -4.06 3.01 -10.28
CA ILE A 7 -4.31 4.02 -9.23
C ILE A 7 -3.09 4.91 -9.01
N SER A 8 -3.28 6.09 -8.42
CA SER A 8 -2.19 7.01 -8.08
C SER A 8 -1.30 6.46 -6.97
N ASP A 9 -0.11 7.03 -6.81
CA ASP A 9 0.84 6.63 -5.77
C ASP A 9 0.29 6.92 -4.36
N GLU A 10 -0.52 7.98 -4.23
CA GLU A 10 -1.22 8.31 -3.00
C GLU A 10 -2.19 7.21 -2.60
N LEU A 11 -3.02 6.75 -3.54
CA LEU A 11 -4.01 5.72 -3.28
C LEU A 11 -3.35 4.36 -3.05
N LEU A 12 -2.27 4.06 -3.78
CA LEU A 12 -1.44 2.87 -3.58
C LEU A 12 -0.84 2.83 -2.16
N ALA A 13 -0.30 3.98 -1.69
CA ALA A 13 0.20 4.17 -0.35
C ALA A 13 -0.89 3.98 0.73
N GLY A 14 -2.09 4.53 0.49
CA GLY A 14 -3.24 4.36 1.37
C GLY A 14 -3.62 2.89 1.58
N PHE A 15 -3.75 2.13 0.48
CA PHE A 15 -4.01 0.69 0.57
C PHE A 15 -2.90 -0.04 1.33
N TYR A 16 -1.64 0.24 1.02
CA TYR A 16 -0.50 -0.40 1.67
C TYR A 16 -0.53 -0.24 3.19
N VAL A 17 -0.70 1.00 3.65
CA VAL A 17 -0.65 1.34 5.08
C VAL A 17 -1.85 0.78 5.83
N GLU A 18 -3.08 0.93 5.31
CA GLU A 18 -4.28 0.44 5.99
C GLU A 18 -4.32 -1.09 6.07
N ILE A 19 -3.89 -1.79 5.02
CA ILE A 19 -3.78 -3.25 5.06
C ILE A 19 -2.76 -3.68 6.13
N LYS A 20 -1.59 -3.03 6.20
CA LYS A 20 -0.60 -3.32 7.25
C LYS A 20 -1.10 -3.01 8.65
N LYS A 21 -1.82 -1.91 8.86
CA LYS A 21 -2.46 -1.58 10.15
C LYS A 21 -3.45 -2.66 10.57
N ASN A 22 -4.27 -3.15 9.65
CA ASN A 22 -5.24 -4.19 9.95
C ASN A 22 -4.56 -5.52 10.30
N ILE A 23 -3.49 -5.90 9.59
CA ILE A 23 -2.66 -7.06 9.96
C ILE A 23 -2.09 -6.90 11.38
N GLN A 24 -1.53 -5.73 11.70
CA GLN A 24 -0.99 -5.43 13.04
C GLN A 24 -2.05 -5.50 14.15
N LYS A 25 -3.29 -5.10 13.85
CA LYS A 25 -4.43 -5.18 14.77
C LYS A 25 -5.01 -6.59 14.92
N GLY A 26 -4.47 -7.59 14.22
CA GLY A 26 -5.00 -8.95 14.22
C GLY A 26 -6.26 -9.13 13.36
N ILE A 27 -6.67 -8.11 12.60
CA ILE A 27 -7.76 -8.17 11.62
C ILE A 27 -7.16 -8.68 10.30
N LEU A 28 -6.60 -9.89 10.36
CA LEU A 28 -5.81 -10.49 9.29
C LEU A 28 -6.62 -11.51 8.50
N SER A 29 -6.40 -11.54 7.17
CA SER A 29 -6.83 -12.63 6.31
C SER A 29 -5.67 -13.03 5.39
N LYS A 30 -5.68 -14.29 4.91
CA LYS A 30 -4.67 -14.78 3.96
C LYS A 30 -4.62 -13.91 2.69
N ALA A 31 -5.76 -13.38 2.26
CA ALA A 31 -5.86 -12.49 1.11
C ALA A 31 -5.04 -11.20 1.31
N MET A 32 -5.01 -10.63 2.52
CA MET A 32 -4.29 -9.38 2.78
C MET A 32 -2.78 -9.48 2.56
N TYR A 33 -2.17 -10.64 2.86
CA TYR A 33 -0.76 -10.85 2.53
C TYR A 33 -0.50 -10.92 1.02
N HIS A 34 -1.46 -11.46 0.26
CA HIS A 34 -1.40 -11.43 -1.20
C HIS A 34 -1.56 -10.00 -1.73
N GLU A 35 -2.50 -9.22 -1.20
CA GLU A 35 -2.64 -7.80 -1.57
C GLU A 35 -1.36 -6.99 -1.28
N VAL A 36 -0.74 -7.20 -0.12
CA VAL A 36 0.55 -6.55 0.21
C VAL A 36 1.64 -6.90 -0.81
N ALA A 37 1.70 -8.15 -1.27
CA ALA A 37 2.68 -8.57 -2.27
C ALA A 37 2.42 -7.89 -3.63
N LEU A 38 1.15 -7.81 -4.06
CA LEU A 38 0.78 -7.12 -5.30
C LEU A 38 1.09 -5.62 -5.25
N ILE A 39 0.80 -4.97 -4.11
CA ILE A 39 1.11 -3.55 -3.92
C ILE A 39 2.62 -3.31 -3.96
N ARG A 40 3.42 -4.20 -3.33
CA ARG A 40 4.89 -4.11 -3.38
C ARG A 40 5.43 -4.25 -4.79
N GLU A 41 4.93 -5.20 -5.57
CA GLU A 41 5.34 -5.39 -6.97
C GLU A 41 5.08 -4.12 -7.80
N VAL A 42 3.91 -3.50 -7.63
CA VAL A 42 3.58 -2.25 -8.33
C VAL A 42 4.45 -1.09 -7.83
N ALA A 43 4.70 -0.99 -6.53
CA ALA A 43 5.57 0.04 -5.97
C ALA A 43 6.99 -0.07 -6.53
N GLU A 44 7.55 -1.29 -6.62
CA GLU A 44 8.85 -1.54 -7.23
C GLU A 44 8.89 -1.13 -8.70
N LYS A 45 7.85 -1.44 -9.49
CA LYS A 45 7.72 -0.97 -10.90
C LYS A 45 7.72 0.56 -11.01
N ARG A 46 7.29 1.26 -9.96
CA ARG A 46 7.23 2.73 -9.87
C ARG A 46 8.46 3.34 -9.19
N ASN A 47 9.46 2.55 -8.84
CA ASN A 47 10.64 2.96 -8.07
C ASN A 47 10.31 3.52 -6.68
N LEU A 48 9.25 3.01 -6.04
CA LEU A 48 8.83 3.38 -4.69
C LEU A 48 9.22 2.29 -3.70
N SER A 49 9.88 2.68 -2.61
CA SER A 49 10.10 1.81 -1.45
C SER A 49 8.90 1.80 -0.50
N GLU A 50 8.87 0.86 0.44
CA GLU A 50 7.86 0.88 1.51
C GLU A 50 7.91 2.17 2.35
N ARG A 51 9.10 2.78 2.48
CA ARG A 51 9.29 4.04 3.19
C ARG A 51 8.67 5.20 2.42
N ASP A 52 8.75 5.18 1.10
CA ASP A 52 8.11 6.20 0.25
C ASP A 52 6.59 6.09 0.33
N LEU A 53 6.04 4.87 0.30
CA LEU A 53 4.61 4.64 0.52
C LEU A 53 4.16 5.15 1.90
N ALA A 54 4.93 4.88 2.97
CA ALA A 54 4.61 5.40 4.29
C ALA A 54 4.63 6.93 4.33
N LYS A 55 5.62 7.56 3.70
CA LYS A 55 5.75 9.02 3.62
C LYS A 55 4.60 9.66 2.83
N LEU A 56 4.25 9.12 1.67
CA LEU A 56 3.12 9.59 0.85
C LEU A 56 1.80 9.54 1.63
N TYR A 57 1.59 8.49 2.41
CA TYR A 57 0.43 8.37 3.27
C TYR A 57 0.42 9.39 4.42
N GLU A 58 1.57 9.62 5.07
CA GLU A 58 1.69 10.65 6.11
C GLU A 58 1.43 12.06 5.57
N GLU A 59 1.85 12.35 4.34
CA GLU A 59 1.61 13.64 3.68
C GLU A 59 0.13 13.85 3.38
N GLN A 60 -0.61 12.81 3.00
CA GLN A 60 -2.08 12.87 2.82
C GLN A 60 -2.83 13.19 4.11
N MET A 61 -2.37 12.66 5.25
CA MET A 61 -3.04 12.81 6.55
C MET A 61 -2.77 14.17 7.21
N LYS A 62 -1.86 14.97 6.66
CA LYS A 62 -1.55 16.33 7.12
C LYS A 62 -2.34 17.41 6.37
N LEU A 63 -3.10 17.03 5.35
CA LEU A 63 -4.07 17.88 4.63
C LEU A 63 -5.39 17.94 5.40
#